data_AF-A0A5C2HNR9-F1
#
_entry.id   AF-A0A5C2HNR9-F1
#
_cell.length_a   1.000
_cell.length_b   1.000
_cell.length_c   1.000
_cell.angle_alpha   90.00
_cell.angle_beta   90.00
_cell.angle_gamma   90.00
#
_symmetry.space_group_name_H-M   'P 1'
#
loop_
_entity.id
_entity.type
_entity.pdbx_description
1 polymer ?
#
loop_
_entity_poly.entity_id
_entity_poly.type
_entity_poly.pdbx_seq_one_letter_code
_entity_poly.pdbx_strand_id
1 'polypeptide(L)'
;MFWCLRKVSVVGLMVLAVAGCSTRQVVDHYNGSTEQRLISYSLEKMVLSLPEEEFLPLAGKRVYLQSHFIKTGALLDYAQRLIATGLEQRFAIVVTKERAEADIELELFFQSIGTDTDTFGLSLPLVNLSDTSETAQIDILAVNMYHGISECRYYIRDLASGEIVVTNKVLARVRTDKFATPIFSFPLSHLD
;
A
#
# COMPACT_ATOMS: atom_id res chain seq x y z
N MET A 1 9.65 -50.68 -20.29
CA MET A 1 8.76 -50.16 -19.22
C MET A 1 9.35 -48.95 -18.47
N PHE A 2 10.64 -48.96 -18.10
CA PHE A 2 11.31 -47.83 -17.38
C PHE A 2 11.32 -46.48 -18.12
N TRP A 3 11.33 -46.48 -19.46
CA TRP A 3 11.37 -45.24 -20.25
C TRP A 3 10.05 -44.45 -20.23
N CYS A 4 8.93 -45.13 -20.01
CA CYS A 4 7.61 -44.50 -19.89
C CYS A 4 7.45 -43.84 -18.51
N LEU A 5 7.86 -44.53 -17.43
CA LEU A 5 7.87 -43.97 -16.07
C LEU A 5 8.74 -42.70 -15.95
N ARG A 6 9.91 -42.68 -16.61
CA ARG A 6 10.81 -41.51 -16.57
C ARG A 6 10.19 -40.28 -17.23
N LYS A 7 9.47 -40.46 -18.35
CA LYS A 7 8.77 -39.36 -19.02
C LYS A 7 7.58 -38.84 -18.21
N VAL A 8 6.83 -39.73 -17.55
CA VAL A 8 5.71 -39.35 -16.67
C VAL A 8 6.21 -38.57 -15.44
N SER A 9 7.32 -38.98 -14.82
CA SER A 9 7.92 -38.23 -13.69
C SER A 9 8.41 -36.83 -14.10
N VAL A 10 9.04 -36.69 -15.27
CA VAL A 10 9.51 -35.39 -15.76
C VAL A 10 8.35 -34.46 -16.08
N VAL A 11 7.28 -34.98 -16.70
CA VAL A 11 6.06 -34.21 -16.97
C VAL A 11 5.36 -33.82 -15.67
N GLY A 12 5.26 -34.73 -14.69
CA GLY A 12 4.69 -34.42 -13.37
C GLY A 12 5.47 -33.34 -12.62
N LEU A 13 6.80 -33.39 -12.65
CA LEU A 13 7.66 -32.37 -12.04
C LEU A 13 7.53 -31.01 -12.75
N MET A 14 7.38 -31.01 -14.08
CA MET A 14 7.19 -29.79 -14.86
C MET A 14 5.82 -29.15 -14.62
N VAL A 15 4.76 -29.96 -14.46
CA VAL A 15 3.42 -29.46 -14.10
C VAL A 15 3.41 -28.84 -12.70
N LEU A 16 4.10 -29.44 -11.73
CA LEU A 16 4.28 -28.86 -10.39
C LEU A 16 5.08 -27.55 -10.42
N ALA A 17 6.05 -27.42 -11.32
CA ALA A 17 6.84 -26.19 -11.47
C ALA A 17 6.05 -25.05 -12.14
N VAL A 18 5.06 -25.34 -13.00
CA VAL A 18 4.24 -24.34 -13.69
C VAL A 18 2.97 -23.96 -12.90
N ALA A 19 2.52 -24.80 -11.96
CA ALA A 19 1.40 -24.49 -11.07
C ALA A 19 1.73 -23.41 -10.01
N GLY A 20 2.96 -22.90 -9.96
CA GLY A 20 3.36 -21.75 -9.13
C GLY A 20 3.08 -20.39 -9.76
N CYS A 21 2.23 -20.29 -10.80
CA CYS A 21 1.77 -19.01 -11.33
C CYS A 21 0.92 -18.30 -10.27
N SER A 22 1.50 -17.30 -9.60
CA SER A 22 0.77 -16.35 -8.76
C SER A 22 -0.43 -15.80 -9.54
N THR A 23 -1.63 -15.97 -8.99
CA THR A 23 -2.85 -15.35 -9.51
C THR A 23 -3.02 -14.01 -8.80
N ARG A 24 -2.83 -12.92 -9.53
CA ARG A 24 -3.14 -11.58 -9.01
C ARG A 24 -4.64 -11.38 -9.04
N GLN A 25 -5.29 -11.51 -7.89
CA GLN A 25 -6.72 -11.28 -7.76
C GLN A 25 -7.01 -9.76 -7.78
N VAL A 26 -7.99 -9.35 -8.56
CA VAL A 26 -8.56 -8.00 -8.51
C VAL A 26 -9.69 -8.05 -7.49
N VAL A 27 -9.48 -7.48 -6.31
CA VAL A 27 -10.48 -7.39 -5.23
C VAL A 27 -11.03 -5.96 -5.19
N ASP A 28 -12.33 -5.83 -4.96
CA ASP A 28 -13.00 -4.54 -4.72
C ASP A 28 -12.33 -3.79 -3.55
N HIS A 29 -11.79 -2.61 -3.85
CA HIS A 29 -10.87 -1.91 -2.96
C HIS A 29 -11.54 -1.38 -1.68
N TYR A 30 -10.90 -1.62 -0.53
CA TYR A 30 -11.18 -1.01 0.80
C TYR A 30 -12.43 -1.50 1.53
N ASN A 31 -13.07 -2.58 1.10
CA ASN A 31 -14.21 -3.16 1.80
C ASN A 31 -13.80 -4.01 3.02
N GLY A 32 -12.55 -4.51 3.04
CA GLY A 32 -12.02 -5.34 4.13
C GLY A 32 -11.32 -4.53 5.22
N SER A 33 -11.56 -4.86 6.49
CA SER A 33 -10.86 -4.24 7.63
C SER A 33 -9.34 -4.44 7.58
N THR A 34 -8.86 -5.54 7.00
CA THR A 34 -7.43 -5.78 6.77
C THR A 34 -6.83 -4.76 5.80
N GLU A 35 -7.52 -4.48 4.70
CA GLU A 35 -7.05 -3.52 3.69
C GLU A 35 -7.02 -2.10 4.25
N GLN A 36 -8.07 -1.73 5.00
CA GLN A 36 -8.16 -0.44 5.69
C GLN A 36 -7.01 -0.28 6.71
N ARG A 37 -6.70 -1.32 7.49
CA ARG A 37 -5.57 -1.27 8.43
C ARG A 37 -4.21 -1.18 7.74
N LEU A 38 -4.02 -1.93 6.65
CA LEU A 38 -2.78 -1.93 5.89
C LEU A 38 -2.48 -0.55 5.29
N ILE A 39 -3.48 0.12 4.74
CA ILE A 39 -3.30 1.45 4.17
C ILE A 39 -3.03 2.51 5.26
N SER A 40 -3.74 2.43 6.39
CA SER A 40 -3.47 3.29 7.55
C SER A 40 -2.03 3.13 8.05
N TYR A 41 -1.58 1.89 8.26
CA TYR A 41 -0.23 1.63 8.73
C TYR A 41 0.85 2.02 7.71
N SER A 42 0.61 1.86 6.40
CA SER A 42 1.58 2.32 5.40
C SER A 42 1.71 3.83 5.39
N LEU A 43 0.60 4.57 5.60
CA LEU A 43 0.62 6.03 5.73
C LEU A 43 1.32 6.49 7.02
N GLU A 44 1.03 5.86 8.17
CA GLU A 44 1.70 6.17 9.43
C GLU A 44 3.21 5.93 9.33
N LYS A 45 3.60 4.77 8.77
CA LYS A 45 5.00 4.44 8.54
C LYS A 45 5.68 5.43 7.60
N MET A 46 4.96 5.97 6.61
CA MET A 46 5.46 7.03 5.73
C MET A 46 5.73 8.32 6.49
N VAL A 47 4.84 8.74 7.40
CA VAL A 47 5.08 9.91 8.26
C VAL A 47 6.29 9.69 9.16
N LEU A 48 6.42 8.50 9.75
CA LEU A 48 7.55 8.14 10.61
C LEU A 48 8.89 8.08 9.87
N SER A 49 8.87 7.85 8.56
CA SER A 49 10.09 7.83 7.75
C SER A 49 10.45 9.19 7.12
N LEU A 50 9.67 10.25 7.39
CA LEU A 50 10.08 11.61 7.00
C LEU A 50 11.40 11.99 7.71
N PRO A 51 12.37 12.56 6.98
CA PRO A 51 13.69 12.88 7.52
C PRO A 51 13.64 14.09 8.46
N GLU A 52 14.15 13.94 9.68
CA GLU A 52 14.06 14.98 10.70
C GLU A 52 14.83 16.25 10.34
N GLU A 53 15.96 16.10 9.64
CA GLU A 53 16.79 17.20 9.17
C GLU A 53 16.05 18.19 8.25
N GLU A 54 15.02 17.72 7.53
CA GLU A 54 14.24 18.55 6.62
C GLU A 54 12.98 19.13 7.29
N PHE A 55 12.37 18.40 8.24
CA PHE A 55 11.09 18.75 8.84
C PHE A 55 11.19 19.44 10.21
N LEU A 56 12.21 19.14 11.03
CA LEU A 56 12.42 19.85 12.30
C LEU A 56 12.63 21.36 12.13
N PRO A 57 13.32 21.86 11.08
CA PRO A 57 13.42 23.31 10.84
C PRO A 57 12.07 24.00 10.55
N LEU A 58 11.00 23.25 10.32
CA LEU A 58 9.65 23.75 10.09
C LEU A 58 8.81 23.84 11.37
N ALA A 59 9.35 23.44 12.53
CA ALA A 59 8.64 23.51 13.79
C ALA A 59 8.10 24.92 14.07
N GLY A 60 6.81 25.01 14.43
CA GLY A 60 6.09 26.25 14.68
C GLY A 60 5.72 27.07 13.43
N LYS A 61 6.18 26.69 12.23
CA LYS A 61 5.80 27.37 10.97
C LYS A 61 4.40 26.97 10.54
N ARG A 62 3.72 27.89 9.85
CA ARG A 62 2.43 27.63 9.22
C ARG A 62 2.65 26.98 7.86
N VAL A 63 2.23 25.74 7.71
CA VAL A 63 2.42 24.95 6.50
C VAL A 63 1.07 24.70 5.83
N TYR A 64 0.96 25.09 4.57
CA TYR A 64 -0.15 24.69 3.72
C TYR A 64 0.15 23.34 3.08
N LEU A 65 -0.65 22.32 3.42
CA LEU A 65 -0.47 20.95 2.93
C LEU A 65 -1.41 20.67 1.75
N GLN A 66 -0.84 20.24 0.62
CA GLN A 66 -1.61 19.72 -0.51
C GLN A 66 -1.19 18.30 -0.86
N SER A 67 -2.17 17.47 -1.17
CA SER A 67 -1.95 16.10 -1.65
C SER A 67 -2.47 15.93 -3.07
N HIS A 68 -1.68 15.29 -3.92
CA HIS A 68 -1.97 15.04 -5.32
C HIS A 68 -1.86 13.56 -5.61
N PHE A 69 -2.88 13.01 -6.28
CA PHE A 69 -2.88 11.65 -6.80
C PHE A 69 -3.70 11.58 -8.09
N ILE A 70 -3.44 10.54 -8.90
CA ILE A 70 -4.12 10.33 -10.19
C ILE A 70 -5.64 10.18 -10.00
N LYS A 71 -6.06 9.56 -8.89
CA LYS A 71 -7.47 9.42 -8.51
C LYS A 71 -7.72 10.19 -7.22
N THR A 72 -8.63 11.16 -7.25
CA THR A 72 -9.07 11.86 -6.05
C THR A 72 -10.20 11.09 -5.35
N GLY A 73 -10.42 11.34 -4.07
CA GLY A 73 -11.50 10.74 -3.29
C GLY A 73 -11.18 10.57 -1.81
N ALA A 74 -12.06 9.85 -1.10
CA ALA A 74 -12.01 9.71 0.36
C ALA A 74 -10.67 9.18 0.91
N LEU A 75 -9.97 8.34 0.15
CA LEU A 75 -8.64 7.85 0.54
C LEU A 75 -7.60 8.97 0.58
N LEU A 76 -7.60 9.85 -0.43
CA LEU A 76 -6.65 10.97 -0.49
C LEU A 76 -6.95 11.98 0.62
N ASP A 77 -8.24 12.24 0.88
CA ASP A 77 -8.68 13.10 1.98
C ASP A 77 -8.27 12.54 3.34
N TYR A 78 -8.43 11.22 3.54
CA TYR A 78 -7.99 10.52 4.74
C TYR A 78 -6.47 10.61 4.90
N ALA A 79 -5.72 10.32 3.84
CA ALA A 79 -4.26 10.38 3.85
C ALA A 79 -3.76 11.79 4.19
N GLN A 80 -4.33 12.82 3.58
CA GLN A 80 -3.97 14.21 3.86
C GLN A 80 -4.20 14.57 5.33
N ARG A 81 -5.33 14.15 5.92
CA ARG A 81 -5.62 14.40 7.35
C ARG A 81 -4.69 13.64 8.29
N LEU A 82 -4.42 12.37 7.99
CA LEU A 82 -3.50 11.54 8.78
C LEU A 82 -2.09 12.15 8.76
N ILE A 83 -1.60 12.53 7.59
CA ILE A 83 -0.28 13.13 7.43
C ILE A 83 -0.21 14.49 8.11
N ALA A 84 -1.23 15.35 7.95
CA ALA A 84 -1.29 16.63 8.66
C ALA A 84 -1.16 16.43 10.19
N THR A 85 -1.96 15.51 10.74
CA THR A 85 -1.92 15.17 12.17
C THR A 85 -0.54 14.65 12.59
N GLY A 86 0.07 13.80 11.76
CA GLY A 86 1.40 13.26 12.02
C GLY A 86 2.51 14.31 11.98
N LEU A 87 2.42 15.29 11.07
CA LEU A 87 3.35 16.43 11.00
C LEU A 87 3.23 17.33 12.24
N GLU A 88 2.00 17.60 12.68
CA GLU A 88 1.73 18.35 13.92
C GLU A 88 2.32 17.65 15.14
N GLN A 89 2.08 16.33 15.27
CA GLN A 89 2.53 15.54 16.42
C GLN A 89 4.04 15.34 16.45
N ARG A 90 4.66 15.04 15.31
CA ARG A 90 6.09 14.66 15.24
C ARG A 90 7.01 15.87 15.17
N PHE A 91 6.61 16.93 14.47
CA PHE A 91 7.49 18.06 14.15
C PHE A 91 6.99 19.40 14.69
N ALA A 92 5.86 19.43 15.41
CA ALA A 92 5.24 20.66 15.91
C ALA A 92 4.95 21.69 14.81
N ILE A 93 4.68 21.22 13.59
CA ILE A 93 4.27 22.04 12.44
C ILE A 93 2.82 22.47 12.64
N VAL A 94 2.44 23.69 12.22
CA VAL A 94 1.05 24.15 12.25
C VAL A 94 0.47 24.03 10.84
N VAL A 95 -0.41 23.07 10.60
CA VAL A 95 -1.02 22.88 9.27
C VAL A 95 -2.20 23.83 9.09
N THR A 96 -2.14 24.69 8.07
CA THR A 96 -3.22 25.65 7.76
C THR A 96 -4.14 25.14 6.67
N LYS A 97 -5.39 25.60 6.69
CA LYS A 97 -6.39 25.26 5.66
C LYS A 97 -6.25 26.12 4.41
N GLU A 98 -5.76 27.33 4.57
CA GLU A 98 -5.64 28.31 3.48
C GLU A 98 -4.17 28.58 3.18
N ARG A 99 -3.84 28.61 1.89
CA ARG A 99 -2.48 28.92 1.41
C ARG A 99 -2.04 30.32 1.81
N ALA A 100 -2.97 31.27 1.88
CA ALA A 100 -2.68 32.67 2.23
C ALA A 100 -2.20 32.85 3.67
N GLU A 101 -2.51 31.91 4.56
CA GLU A 101 -2.10 31.94 5.96
C GLU A 101 -0.78 31.21 6.21
N ALA A 102 -0.21 30.57 5.19
CA ALA A 102 0.98 29.76 5.34
C ALA A 102 2.26 30.54 5.02
N ASP A 103 3.33 30.14 5.70
CA ASP A 103 4.69 30.60 5.43
C ASP A 103 5.37 29.64 4.42
N ILE A 104 4.97 28.37 4.43
CA ILE A 104 5.53 27.28 3.65
C ILE A 104 4.41 26.50 2.96
N GLU A 105 4.64 26.04 1.74
CA GLU A 105 3.79 25.09 1.05
C GLU A 105 4.48 23.71 0.98
N LEU A 106 3.76 22.67 1.40
CA LEU A 106 4.17 21.28 1.34
C LEU A 106 3.27 20.53 0.35
N GLU A 107 3.84 20.17 -0.80
CA GLU A 107 3.14 19.43 -1.85
C GLU A 107 3.53 17.95 -1.77
N LEU A 108 2.54 17.07 -1.63
CA LEU A 108 2.69 15.62 -1.60
C LEU A 108 2.17 15.01 -2.90
N PHE A 109 3.06 14.43 -3.69
CA PHE A 109 2.72 13.73 -4.93
C PHE A 109 2.80 12.22 -4.72
N PHE A 110 1.64 11.61 -4.51
CA PHE A 110 1.53 10.17 -4.39
C PHE A 110 1.80 9.49 -5.73
N GLN A 111 2.78 8.58 -5.74
CA GLN A 111 3.06 7.69 -6.87
C GLN A 111 2.23 6.41 -6.74
N SER A 112 2.09 5.91 -5.51
CA SER A 112 1.22 4.79 -5.19
C SER A 112 0.62 4.97 -3.80
N ILE A 113 -0.68 4.68 -3.68
CA ILE A 113 -1.40 4.65 -2.41
C ILE A 113 -2.52 3.61 -2.54
N GLY A 114 -2.47 2.58 -1.71
CA GLY A 114 -3.50 1.56 -1.66
C GLY A 114 -2.98 0.20 -1.20
N THR A 115 -3.76 -0.83 -1.50
CA THR A 115 -3.45 -2.21 -1.14
C THR A 115 -3.22 -3.08 -2.37
N ASP A 116 -2.32 -4.04 -2.25
CA ASP A 116 -2.05 -5.06 -3.26
C ASP A 116 -2.20 -6.45 -2.63
N THR A 117 -2.83 -7.36 -3.36
CA THR A 117 -3.09 -8.73 -2.92
C THR A 117 -2.44 -9.72 -3.88
N ASP A 118 -1.76 -10.69 -3.31
CA ASP A 118 -1.12 -11.78 -4.06
C ASP A 118 -1.43 -13.12 -3.38
N THR A 119 -1.53 -14.17 -4.17
CA THR A 119 -1.78 -15.53 -3.68
C THR A 119 -0.72 -16.46 -4.23
N PHE A 120 -0.03 -17.16 -3.33
CA PHE A 120 0.94 -18.19 -3.67
C PHE A 120 0.46 -19.56 -3.19
N GLY A 121 0.32 -20.51 -4.11
CA GLY A 121 0.00 -21.89 -3.77
C GLY A 121 -1.00 -22.49 -4.73
N LEU A 122 -1.69 -23.53 -4.27
CA LEU A 122 -2.70 -24.24 -5.04
C LEU A 122 -4.08 -23.66 -4.76
N SER A 123 -4.69 -23.12 -5.80
CA SER A 123 -6.03 -22.57 -5.75
C SER A 123 -6.83 -22.89 -7.01
N LEU A 124 -8.15 -22.91 -6.86
CA LEU A 124 -9.09 -23.14 -7.95
C LEU A 124 -9.86 -21.85 -8.24
N PRO A 125 -9.79 -21.30 -9.46
CA PRO A 125 -10.65 -20.20 -9.85
C PRO A 125 -12.10 -20.70 -9.93
N LEU A 126 -13.01 -19.99 -9.27
CA LEU A 126 -14.43 -20.17 -9.46
C LEU A 126 -14.87 -19.23 -10.59
N VAL A 127 -15.31 -19.83 -11.69
CA VAL A 127 -15.90 -19.06 -12.79
C VAL A 127 -17.33 -18.73 -12.40
N ASN A 128 -17.56 -17.50 -11.96
CA ASN A 128 -18.92 -16.98 -11.82
C ASN A 128 -19.39 -16.53 -13.21
N LEU A 129 -20.32 -17.28 -13.80
CA LEU A 129 -20.90 -16.96 -15.13
C LEU A 129 -21.83 -15.74 -15.11
N SER A 130 -22.14 -15.23 -13.91
CA SER A 130 -23.14 -14.18 -13.66
C SER A 130 -22.51 -12.81 -13.44
N ASP A 131 -21.25 -12.79 -12.97
CA ASP A 131 -20.54 -11.58 -12.59
C ASP A 131 -19.06 -11.72 -12.99
N THR A 132 -18.66 -10.95 -14.00
CA THR A 132 -17.30 -10.96 -14.56
C THR A 132 -16.33 -10.04 -13.82
N SER A 133 -16.77 -9.31 -12.79
CA SER A 133 -15.92 -8.36 -12.04
C SER A 133 -15.14 -9.02 -10.90
N GLU A 134 -15.68 -10.09 -10.30
CA GLU A 134 -15.07 -10.77 -9.17
C GLU A 134 -14.68 -12.21 -9.53
N THR A 135 -13.37 -12.46 -9.67
CA THR A 135 -12.86 -13.83 -9.73
C THR A 135 -12.85 -14.39 -8.32
N ALA A 136 -13.93 -15.06 -7.92
CA ALA A 136 -13.94 -15.86 -6.70
C ALA A 136 -12.94 -17.02 -6.84
N GLN A 137 -12.22 -17.36 -5.76
CA GLN A 137 -11.21 -18.42 -5.77
C GLN A 137 -11.37 -19.28 -4.51
N ILE A 138 -11.09 -20.57 -4.63
CA ILE A 138 -10.96 -21.49 -3.48
C ILE A 138 -9.50 -21.83 -3.29
N ASP A 139 -8.96 -21.49 -2.12
CA ASP A 139 -7.60 -21.84 -1.73
C ASP A 139 -7.56 -23.28 -1.22
N ILE A 140 -6.89 -24.19 -1.94
CA ILE A 140 -6.69 -25.58 -1.49
C ILE A 140 -5.54 -25.63 -0.49
N LEU A 141 -4.43 -25.01 -0.87
CA LEU A 141 -3.23 -24.86 -0.04
C LEU A 141 -2.49 -23.62 -0.52
N ALA A 142 -2.82 -22.47 0.06
CA ALA A 142 -2.29 -21.20 -0.39
C ALA A 142 -1.87 -20.29 0.76
N VAL A 143 -1.00 -19.35 0.42
CA VAL A 143 -0.62 -18.22 1.25
C VAL A 143 -1.12 -16.96 0.56
N ASN A 144 -2.04 -16.27 1.21
CA ASN A 144 -2.57 -14.98 0.77
C ASN A 144 -1.73 -13.88 1.41
N MET A 145 -1.14 -13.04 0.56
CA MET A 145 -0.22 -11.97 0.93
C MET A 145 -0.90 -10.63 0.65
N TYR A 146 -1.04 -9.81 1.68
CA TYR A 146 -1.67 -8.50 1.59
C TYR A 146 -0.63 -7.42 1.89
N HIS A 147 -0.58 -6.39 1.05
CA HIS A 147 0.38 -5.30 1.16
C HIS A 147 -0.34 -3.95 1.21
N GLY A 148 -0.01 -3.11 2.19
CA GLY A 148 -0.28 -1.69 2.17
C GLY A 148 0.92 -0.95 1.60
N ILE A 149 0.71 -0.10 0.61
CA ILE A 149 1.76 0.67 -0.06
C ILE A 149 1.40 2.15 -0.01
N SER A 150 2.37 2.96 0.41
CA SER A 150 2.30 4.42 0.34
C SER A 150 3.64 4.94 -0.14
N GLU A 151 3.65 5.56 -1.30
CA GLU A 151 4.83 6.10 -1.95
C GLU A 151 4.54 7.53 -2.40
N CYS A 152 5.35 8.46 -1.93
CA CYS A 152 5.13 9.87 -2.17
C CYS A 152 6.46 10.58 -2.45
N ARG A 153 6.44 11.51 -3.39
CA ARG A 153 7.45 12.58 -3.45
C ARG A 153 6.90 13.80 -2.76
N TYR A 154 7.74 14.53 -2.04
CA TYR A 154 7.33 15.79 -1.43
C TYR A 154 8.23 16.93 -1.83
N TYR A 155 7.63 18.12 -1.85
CA TYR A 155 8.28 19.37 -2.17
C TYR A 155 7.96 20.37 -1.07
N ILE A 156 9.00 20.99 -0.51
CA ILE A 156 8.86 22.08 0.45
C ILE A 156 9.20 23.37 -0.28
N ARG A 157 8.23 24.29 -0.36
CA ARG A 157 8.36 25.59 -1.01
C ARG A 157 8.23 26.70 0.02
N ASP A 158 9.16 27.64 -0.01
CA ASP A 158 9.02 28.88 0.75
C ASP A 158 8.10 29.83 -0.03
N LEU A 159 7.00 30.28 0.59
CA LEU A 159 6.03 31.14 -0.08
C LEU A 159 6.51 32.60 -0.20
N ALA A 160 7.48 33.02 0.61
CA ALA A 160 8.05 34.37 0.53
C ALA A 160 9.02 34.51 -0.66
N SER A 161 9.85 33.49 -0.92
CA SER A 161 10.78 33.50 -2.06
C SER A 161 10.22 32.84 -3.32
N GLY A 162 9.23 31.95 -3.17
CA GLY A 162 8.68 31.11 -4.26
C GLY A 162 9.57 29.91 -4.62
N GLU A 163 10.73 29.77 -3.99
CA GLU A 163 11.71 28.72 -4.30
C GLU A 163 11.37 27.39 -3.63
N ILE A 164 11.68 26.30 -4.34
CA ILE A 164 11.63 24.95 -3.78
C ILE A 164 12.90 24.75 -2.98
N VAL A 165 12.76 24.64 -1.67
CA VAL A 165 13.87 24.50 -0.72
C VAL A 165 14.30 23.04 -0.61
N VAL A 166 13.35 22.10 -0.74
CA VAL A 166 13.61 20.66 -0.55
C VAL A 166 12.80 19.83 -1.53
N THR A 167 13.41 18.75 -2.03
CA THR A 167 12.75 17.71 -2.83
C THR A 167 13.27 16.35 -2.44
N ASN A 168 12.39 15.46 -1.98
CA ASN A 168 12.76 14.10 -1.65
C ASN A 168 11.61 13.10 -1.91
N LYS A 169 11.88 11.82 -1.65
CA LYS A 169 10.94 10.71 -1.86
C LYS A 169 10.87 9.84 -0.61
N VAL A 170 9.65 9.44 -0.25
CA VAL A 170 9.38 8.48 0.81
C VAL A 170 8.62 7.29 0.26
N LEU A 171 9.03 6.09 0.67
CA LEU A 171 8.34 4.85 0.41
C LEU A 171 8.09 4.13 1.73
N ALA A 172 6.84 3.74 1.95
CA ALA A 172 6.43 2.90 3.06
C ALA A 172 5.63 1.70 2.53
N ARG A 173 6.05 0.52 2.99
CA ARG A 173 5.37 -0.74 2.71
C ARG A 173 5.12 -1.49 4.01
N VAL A 174 3.90 -2.00 4.15
CA VAL A 174 3.44 -2.85 5.25
C VAL A 174 2.85 -4.12 4.64
N ARG A 175 3.07 -5.27 5.28
CA ARG A 175 2.68 -6.58 4.76
C ARG A 175 2.07 -7.44 5.87
N THR A 176 1.03 -8.19 5.54
CA THR A 176 0.51 -9.28 6.37
C THR A 176 0.18 -10.48 5.50
N ASP A 177 0.46 -11.66 6.01
CA ASP A 177 0.32 -12.92 5.30
C ASP A 177 -0.60 -13.86 6.06
N LYS A 178 -1.38 -14.64 5.32
CA LYS A 178 -2.34 -15.59 5.87
C LYS A 178 -2.23 -16.92 5.13
N PHE A 179 -2.10 -18.00 5.88
CA PHE A 179 -2.23 -19.35 5.33
C PHE A 179 -3.72 -19.71 5.22
N ALA A 180 -4.10 -20.27 4.07
CA ALA A 180 -5.47 -20.63 3.77
C ALA A 180 -5.58 -22.03 3.15
N THR A 181 -6.61 -22.75 3.60
CA THR A 181 -7.13 -23.99 3.03
C THR A 181 -8.65 -23.86 2.92
N PRO A 182 -9.38 -24.81 2.31
CA PRO A 182 -10.83 -24.72 2.19
C PRO A 182 -11.54 -24.81 3.55
N ILE A 183 -10.88 -25.37 4.57
CA ILE A 183 -11.49 -25.71 5.86
C ILE A 183 -11.07 -24.73 6.96
N PHE A 184 -9.80 -24.31 6.98
CA PHE A 184 -9.27 -23.42 8.00
C PHE A 184 -8.24 -22.47 7.42
N SER A 185 -8.01 -21.38 8.15
CA SER A 185 -7.01 -20.39 7.81
C SER A 185 -6.45 -19.76 9.09
N PHE A 186 -5.18 -19.35 9.06
CA PHE A 186 -4.52 -18.72 10.20
C PHE A 186 -3.49 -17.67 9.73
N PRO A 187 -3.27 -16.60 10.50
CA PRO A 187 -2.27 -15.59 10.15
C PRO A 187 -0.86 -16.18 10.25
N LEU A 188 -0.01 -15.86 9.28
CA LEU A 188 1.42 -16.15 9.31
C LEU A 188 2.23 -14.96 9.84
N SER A 189 1.70 -13.76 9.68
CA SER A 189 2.28 -12.53 10.24
C SER A 189 1.18 -11.60 10.75
N HIS A 190 1.51 -10.89 11.83
CA HIS A 190 0.66 -9.89 12.42
C HIS A 190 1.11 -8.49 12.01
N LEU A 191 0.18 -7.55 12.04
CA LEU A 191 0.45 -6.14 11.93
C LEU A 191 0.74 -5.64 13.36
N ASP A 192 1.95 -5.91 13.85
CA ASP A 192 2.48 -5.42 15.13
C ASP A 192 3.74 -4.58 14.88
#